data_AF-A0A7S2IKR6-F1
#
_entry.id   AF-A0A7S2IKR6-F1
#
_cell.length_a   1.000
_cell.length_b   1.000
_cell.length_c   1.000
_cell.angle_alpha   90.00
_cell.angle_beta   90.00
_cell.angle_gamma   90.00
#
_symmetry.space_group_name_H-M   'P 1'
#
loop_
_entity.id
_entity.type
_entity.pdbx_description
1 polymer ?
#
loop_
_entity_poly.entity_id
_entity_poly.type
_entity_poly.pdbx_seq_one_letter_code
_entity_poly.pdbx_strand_id
1 'polypeptide(L)'
;KIIGVRNIVGTTNSELALQEFLAGDEYIADTVSFNGKHLVVALWAYTKRKGVPWSPQSIVVYQAELLPPRGEVQDKLAAYVSQVLDAVGLRYGPSHNEIMMTKRGPIL
;
A
#
# COMPACT_ATOMS: atom_id res chain seq x y z
N LYS A 1 -18.17 -11.18 16.28
CA LYS A 1 -18.66 -11.78 15.03
C LYS A 1 -18.33 -10.82 13.89
N ILE A 2 -17.75 -11.27 12.77
CA ILE A 2 -17.34 -10.36 11.67
C ILE A 2 -18.20 -10.59 10.42
N ILE A 3 -18.46 -11.86 10.04
CA ILE A 3 -19.45 -12.24 9.02
C ILE A 3 -20.87 -11.94 9.48
N GLY A 4 -21.71 -11.46 8.57
CA GLY A 4 -23.10 -11.10 8.84
C GLY A 4 -23.26 -9.81 9.65
N VAL A 5 -22.18 -9.04 9.83
CA VAL A 5 -22.18 -7.73 10.48
C VAL A 5 -22.07 -6.64 9.42
N ARG A 6 -22.77 -5.52 9.64
CA ARG A 6 -22.67 -4.33 8.79
C ARG A 6 -21.35 -3.60 9.05
N ASN A 7 -20.54 -3.38 8.02
CA ASN A 7 -19.26 -2.70 8.11
C ASN A 7 -19.39 -1.17 8.01
N ILE A 8 -18.25 -0.47 8.08
CA ILE A 8 -18.18 1.00 8.09
C ILE A 8 -18.64 1.66 6.78
N VAL A 9 -18.60 0.93 5.65
CA VAL A 9 -19.15 1.42 4.38
C VAL A 9 -20.63 1.03 4.19
N GLY A 10 -21.24 0.44 5.22
CA GLY A 10 -22.68 0.16 5.27
C GLY A 10 -23.11 -1.15 4.60
N THR A 11 -22.19 -2.03 4.21
CA THR A 11 -22.49 -3.34 3.61
C THR A 11 -22.35 -4.48 4.62
N THR A 12 -23.09 -5.57 4.42
CA THR A 12 -22.97 -6.77 5.27
C THR A 12 -21.78 -7.61 4.81
N ASN A 13 -20.89 -7.96 5.73
CA ASN A 13 -19.74 -8.82 5.41
C ASN A 13 -20.22 -10.25 5.06
N SER A 14 -20.10 -10.66 3.81
CA SER A 14 -20.37 -12.02 3.34
C SER A 14 -19.14 -12.93 3.44
N GLU A 15 -17.94 -12.36 3.37
CA GLU A 15 -16.67 -13.07 3.31
C GLU A 15 -15.59 -12.35 4.15
N LEU A 16 -14.45 -13.02 4.35
CA LEU A 16 -13.28 -12.48 5.07
C LEU A 16 -12.00 -12.79 4.29
N ALA A 17 -11.12 -11.78 4.21
CA ALA A 17 -9.73 -11.98 3.86
C ALA A 17 -8.91 -12.04 5.16
N LEU A 18 -8.12 -13.11 5.33
CA LEU A 18 -7.13 -13.22 6.40
C LEU A 18 -5.75 -13.17 5.76
N GLN A 19 -4.89 -12.33 6.31
CA GLN A 19 -3.50 -12.21 5.89
C GLN A 19 -2.58 -12.16 7.10
N GLU A 20 -1.30 -12.45 6.88
CA GLU A 20 -0.29 -12.24 7.92
C GLU A 20 -0.13 -10.75 8.24
N PHE A 21 0.29 -10.45 9.47
CA PHE A 21 0.66 -9.09 9.82
C PHE A 21 2.09 -8.80 9.36
N LEU A 22 2.23 -7.82 8.48
CA LEU A 22 3.52 -7.37 7.97
C LEU A 22 4.06 -6.25 8.86
N ALA A 23 5.09 -6.55 9.65
CA ALA A 23 5.77 -5.54 10.47
C ALA A 23 6.84 -4.81 9.65
N GLY A 24 6.71 -3.48 9.55
CA GLY A 24 7.60 -2.64 8.75
C GLY A 24 7.07 -1.22 8.59
N ASP A 25 7.82 -0.40 7.86
CA ASP A 25 7.38 0.93 7.44
C ASP A 25 6.52 0.82 6.19
N GLU A 26 5.51 1.68 6.09
CA GLU A 26 4.62 1.70 4.94
C GLU A 26 5.05 2.79 3.95
N TYR A 27 5.11 2.39 2.68
CA TYR A 27 5.43 3.28 1.57
C TYR A 27 4.36 3.19 0.50
N ILE A 28 4.24 4.25 -0.30
CA ILE A 28 3.39 4.27 -1.48
C ILE A 28 4.25 4.46 -2.71
N ALA A 29 3.98 3.65 -3.74
CA ALA A 29 4.49 3.87 -5.08
C ALA A 29 3.35 4.19 -6.04
N ASP A 30 3.25 5.44 -6.45
CA ASP A 30 2.34 5.85 -7.52
C ASP A 30 3.00 5.60 -8.86
N THR A 31 2.28 4.93 -9.76
CA THR A 31 2.82 4.50 -11.05
C THR A 31 1.87 4.80 -12.20
N VAL A 32 2.42 4.91 -13.40
CA VAL A 32 1.64 4.92 -14.66
C VAL A 32 2.26 3.91 -15.62
N SER A 33 1.41 3.10 -16.24
CA SER A 33 1.81 2.06 -17.16
C SER A 33 1.41 2.40 -18.59
N PHE A 34 2.29 2.11 -19.54
CA PHE A 34 1.98 2.17 -20.98
C PHE A 34 2.62 1.00 -21.71
N ASN A 35 1.78 0.18 -22.35
CA ASN A 35 2.19 -1.05 -23.03
C ASN A 35 3.05 -1.98 -22.15
N GLY A 36 2.71 -2.13 -20.88
CA GLY A 36 3.45 -2.96 -19.91
C GLY A 36 4.80 -2.38 -19.46
N LYS A 37 5.10 -1.12 -19.81
CA LYS A 37 6.22 -0.40 -19.20
C LYS A 37 5.70 0.43 -18.05
N HIS A 38 6.30 0.27 -16.88
CA HIS A 38 5.89 0.90 -15.64
C HIS A 38 6.80 2.07 -15.30
N LEU A 39 6.22 3.26 -15.16
CA LEU A 39 6.92 4.45 -14.65
C LEU A 39 6.46 4.70 -13.21
N VAL A 40 7.41 4.73 -12.28
CA VAL A 40 7.15 5.25 -10.92
C VAL A 40 7.17 6.77 -10.97
N VAL A 41 6.06 7.39 -10.59
CA VAL A 41 5.84 8.84 -10.65
C VAL A 41 6.13 9.50 -9.31
N ALA A 42 5.77 8.84 -8.20
CA ALA A 42 6.04 9.34 -6.86
C ALA A 42 6.25 8.18 -5.87
N LEU A 43 7.09 8.42 -4.87
CA LEU A 43 7.30 7.53 -3.74
C LEU A 43 7.02 8.30 -2.45
N TRP A 44 6.19 7.74 -1.58
CA TRP A 44 5.81 8.38 -0.32
C TRP A 44 6.14 7.50 0.88
N ALA A 45 6.61 8.09 1.96
CA ALA A 45 6.67 7.44 3.27
C ALA A 45 5.43 7.82 4.08
N TYR A 46 4.72 6.82 4.60
CA TYR A 46 3.53 7.02 5.42
C TYR A 46 3.82 6.72 6.88
N THR A 47 3.47 7.68 7.75
CA THR A 47 3.41 7.43 9.20
C THR A 47 1.94 7.40 9.61
N LYS A 48 1.50 6.28 10.20
CA LYS A 48 0.14 6.10 10.71
C LYS A 48 0.12 6.15 12.23
N ARG A 49 -0.93 6.74 12.80
CA ARG A 49 -1.26 6.69 14.25
C ARG A 49 -2.49 5.84 14.47
N LYS A 50 -2.47 5.04 15.54
CA LYS A 50 -3.60 4.22 15.97
C LYS A 50 -4.34 4.91 17.10
N GLY A 51 -5.66 4.96 16.96
CA GLY A 51 -6.56 5.54 17.96
C GLY A 51 -6.54 7.06 17.94
N VAL A 52 -7.74 7.63 17.87
CA VAL A 52 -8.01 9.03 18.21
C VAL A 52 -9.05 9.06 19.33
N PRO A 53 -9.16 10.13 20.14
CA PRO A 53 -10.03 10.16 21.32
C PRO A 53 -11.48 9.75 21.05
N TRP A 54 -12.01 10.05 19.86
CA TRP A 54 -13.37 9.70 19.44
C TRP A 54 -13.47 8.39 18.65
N SER A 55 -12.37 7.73 18.33
CA SER A 55 -12.33 6.44 17.62
C SER A 55 -11.06 5.65 17.96
N PRO A 56 -11.06 4.92 19.10
CA PRO A 56 -9.87 4.21 19.59
C PRO A 56 -9.33 3.13 18.64
N GLN A 57 -10.17 2.60 17.76
CA GLN A 57 -9.82 1.55 16.79
C GLN A 57 -9.41 2.09 15.42
N SER A 58 -9.46 3.41 15.20
CA SER A 58 -9.08 4.01 13.92
C SER A 58 -7.57 3.93 13.68
N ILE A 59 -7.20 3.94 12.40
CA ILE A 59 -5.83 4.16 11.94
C ILE A 59 -5.88 5.38 11.04
N VAL A 60 -5.12 6.42 11.39
CA VAL A 60 -5.09 7.69 10.66
C VAL A 60 -3.71 7.93 10.11
N VAL A 61 -3.61 8.39 8.86
CA VAL A 61 -2.35 8.89 8.31
C VAL A 61 -2.02 10.18 9.06
N TYR A 62 -0.88 10.17 9.75
CA TYR A 62 -0.37 11.32 10.47
C TYR A 62 0.54 12.18 9.60
N GLN A 63 1.33 11.53 8.74
CA GLN A 63 2.24 12.19 7.81
C GLN A 63 2.33 11.38 6.52
N ALA A 64 2.37 12.10 5.40
CA ALA A 64 2.71 11.61 4.08
C ALA A 64 3.87 12.47 3.55
N GLU A 65 5.03 11.85 3.36
CA GLU A 65 6.24 12.56 2.92
C GLU A 65 6.67 12.09 1.54
N LEU A 66 6.81 13.03 0.60
CA LEU A 66 7.33 12.75 -0.74
C LEU A 66 8.84 12.50 -0.65
N LEU A 67 9.27 11.34 -1.13
CA LEU A 67 10.67 10.95 -1.12
C LEU A 67 11.40 11.43 -2.37
N PRO A 68 12.73 11.62 -2.29
CA PRO A 68 13.58 11.78 -3.47
C PRO A 68 13.41 10.60 -4.45
N PRO A 69 13.63 10.80 -5.76
CA PRO A 69 13.40 9.76 -6.76
C PRO A 69 14.37 8.57 -6.69
N ARG A 70 15.46 8.68 -5.91
CA ARG A 70 16.54 7.70 -5.79
C ARG A 70 16.99 7.55 -4.35
N GLY A 71 17.53 6.38 -4.03
CA GLY A 71 17.98 6.00 -2.71
C GLY A 71 17.73 4.51 -2.47
N GLU A 72 18.34 3.95 -1.42
CA GLU A 72 18.32 2.50 -1.20
C GLU A 72 16.90 1.93 -1.07
N VAL A 73 16.03 2.61 -0.32
CA VAL A 73 14.63 2.19 -0.14
C VAL A 73 13.84 2.39 -1.43
N GLN A 74 14.04 3.53 -2.09
CA GLN A 74 13.33 3.93 -3.29
C GLN A 74 13.60 2.99 -4.47
N ASP A 75 14.87 2.65 -4.68
CA ASP A 75 15.27 1.74 -5.75
C ASP A 75 14.71 0.32 -5.51
N LYS A 76 14.64 -0.13 -4.24
CA LYS A 76 13.99 -1.41 -3.87
C LYS A 76 12.47 -1.37 -4.14
N LEU A 77 11.79 -0.31 -3.74
CA LEU A 77 10.35 -0.14 -3.96
C LEU A 77 10.02 -0.09 -5.45
N ALA A 78 10.77 0.69 -6.23
CA ALA A 78 10.57 0.83 -7.67
C ALA A 78 10.77 -0.49 -8.42
N ALA A 79 11.81 -1.24 -8.06
CA ALA A 79 12.07 -2.56 -8.65
C ALA A 79 10.99 -3.58 -8.27
N TYR A 80 10.52 -3.57 -7.01
CA TYR A 80 9.48 -4.47 -6.54
C TYR A 80 8.13 -4.17 -7.18
N VAL A 81 7.69 -2.91 -7.16
CA VAL A 81 6.37 -2.55 -7.72
C VAL A 81 6.30 -2.85 -9.21
N SER A 82 7.39 -2.65 -9.96
CA SER A 82 7.42 -3.00 -11.39
C SER A 82 7.18 -4.49 -11.62
N GLN A 83 7.81 -5.37 -10.82
CA GLN A 83 7.59 -6.82 -10.90
C GLN A 83 6.17 -7.22 -10.50
N VAL A 84 5.58 -6.57 -9.50
CA VAL A 84 4.19 -6.80 -9.12
C VAL A 84 3.25 -6.43 -10.25
N LEU A 85 3.46 -5.26 -10.88
CA LEU A 85 2.62 -4.78 -11.99
C LEU A 85 2.73 -5.69 -13.23
N ASP A 86 3.93 -6.21 -13.52
CA ASP A 86 4.14 -7.25 -14.53
C ASP A 86 3.36 -8.53 -14.18
N ALA A 87 3.45 -8.98 -12.93
CA ALA A 87 2.83 -10.23 -12.46
C ALA A 87 1.29 -10.19 -12.51
N VAL A 88 0.67 -9.06 -12.17
CA VAL A 88 -0.80 -8.88 -12.29
C VAL A 88 -1.23 -8.56 -13.73
N GLY A 89 -0.28 -8.37 -14.65
CA GLY A 89 -0.54 -8.13 -16.06
C GLY A 89 -1.06 -6.73 -16.36
N LEU A 90 -0.71 -5.72 -15.56
CA LEU A 90 -1.12 -4.34 -15.83
C LEU A 90 -0.40 -3.82 -17.08
N ARG A 91 -1.14 -3.30 -18.05
CA ARG A 91 -0.55 -2.81 -19.31
C ARG A 91 -0.70 -1.31 -19.54
N TYR A 92 -1.79 -0.72 -19.06
CA TYR A 92 -2.14 0.68 -19.30
C TYR A 92 -2.80 1.30 -18.08
N GLY A 93 -2.46 2.56 -17.78
CA GLY A 93 -3.14 3.36 -16.78
C GLY A 93 -2.37 3.49 -15.46
N PRO A 94 -2.92 4.25 -14.50
CA PRO A 94 -2.31 4.48 -13.20
C PRO A 94 -2.45 3.26 -12.28
N SER A 95 -1.52 3.10 -11.34
CA SER A 95 -1.69 2.21 -10.18
C SER A 95 -1.13 2.86 -8.91
N HIS A 96 -1.86 2.70 -7.82
CA HIS A 96 -1.52 3.15 -6.47
C HIS A 96 -1.18 1.93 -5.63
N ASN A 97 0.04 1.83 -5.15
CA ASN A 97 0.57 0.61 -4.53
C ASN A 97 1.04 0.94 -3.11
N GLU A 98 0.31 0.48 -2.10
CA GLU A 98 0.71 0.55 -0.69
C GLU A 98 1.56 -0.69 -0.36
N ILE A 99 2.81 -0.47 0.08
CA ILE A 99 3.83 -1.52 0.22
C ILE A 99 4.41 -1.45 1.63
N MET A 100 4.45 -2.60 2.30
CA MET A 100 5.12 -2.73 3.59
C MET A 100 6.59 -3.10 3.38
N MET A 101 7.50 -2.22 3.80
CA MET A 101 8.94 -2.51 3.85
C MET A 101 9.26 -3.32 5.10
N THR A 102 9.28 -4.64 4.96
CA THR A 102 9.53 -5.57 6.06
C THR A 102 11.00 -5.98 6.13
N LYS A 103 11.38 -6.71 7.19
CA LYS A 103 12.71 -7.34 7.28
C LYS A 103 13.00 -8.34 6.14
N ARG A 104 11.96 -8.88 5.48
CA ARG A 104 12.09 -9.78 4.32
C ARG A 104 12.18 -9.01 2.99
N GLY A 105 12.08 -7.68 3.03
CA GLY A 105 11.95 -6.81 1.86
C GLY A 105 10.52 -6.24 1.70
N PRO A 106 10.28 -5.52 0.59
CA PRO A 106 8.96 -4.99 0.27
C PRO A 106 7.96 -6.12 -0.01
N ILE A 107 6.76 -6.01 0.56
CA ILE A 107 5.66 -6.96 0.37
C ILE A 107 4.38 -6.15 0.13
N LEU A 108 3.56 -6.63 -0.82
CA LEU A 108 2.23 -6.11 -1.16
C LEU A 108 1.22 -7.25 -1.01
#